data_AF-K1X7X2-F1
#
_entry.id   AF-K1X7X2-F1
#
_cell.length_a   1.000
_cell.length_b   1.000
_cell.length_c   1.000
_cell.angle_alpha   90.00
_cell.angle_beta   90.00
_cell.angle_gamma   90.00
#
_symmetry.space_group_name_H-M   'P 1'
#
loop_
_entity.id
_entity.type
_entity.pdbx_description
1 polymer ?
#
loop_
_entity_poly.entity_id
_entity_poly.type
_entity_poly.pdbx_seq_one_letter_code
_entity_poly.pdbx_strand_id
1 'polypeptide(L)'
;MLGLAVEPPPTTRPGLPLYPPLAARISSETDIYGELAQTWAVATLIRYSGENLHNQLGGKAADSAHPLLDTSSSGARRDRAYFYFPDLVIDRPGRYKIRISLMKMDYSCDEHQAGVARVLEYIDSRTIIVEDGSNTYYRPSGRERAFLRILKSDGQPIPPAPA
;
A
#
# COMPACT_ATOMS: atom_id res chain seq x y z
N MET A 1 -13.27 -3.14 -1.61
CA MET A 1 -12.78 -2.87 -0.25
C MET A 1 -11.31 -3.07 -0.21
N LEU A 2 -10.68 -2.02 0.24
CA LEU A 2 -9.25 -1.86 0.41
C LEU A 2 -8.82 -2.61 1.68
N GLY A 3 -7.72 -3.34 1.56
CA GLY A 3 -7.07 -4.00 2.68
C GLY A 3 -5.57 -3.98 2.51
N LEU A 4 -4.85 -4.14 3.61
CA LEU A 4 -3.40 -4.35 3.57
C LEU A 4 -3.13 -5.84 3.35
N ALA A 5 -2.26 -6.12 2.38
CA ALA A 5 -1.82 -7.47 2.04
C ALA A 5 -0.45 -7.76 2.68
N VAL A 6 0.41 -6.74 2.73
CA VAL A 6 1.66 -6.74 3.48
C VAL A 6 1.73 -5.46 4.29
N GLU A 7 1.86 -5.61 5.59
CA GLU A 7 1.98 -4.49 6.52
C GLU A 7 3.45 -4.08 6.69
N PRO A 8 3.74 -2.82 7.04
CA PRO A 8 5.09 -2.38 7.31
C PRO A 8 5.62 -2.99 8.63
N PRO A 9 6.93 -2.96 8.87
CA PRO A 9 7.48 -3.41 10.14
C PRO A 9 6.97 -2.52 11.30
N PRO A 10 6.81 -3.09 12.51
CA PRO A 10 6.40 -2.32 13.69
C PRO A 10 7.49 -1.33 14.15
N THR A 11 8.75 -1.60 13.80
CA THR A 11 9.93 -0.80 14.15
C THR A 11 10.86 -0.67 12.94
N THR A 12 11.41 0.51 12.72
CA THR A 12 12.43 0.75 11.69
C THR A 12 13.42 1.85 12.12
N ARG A 13 14.47 2.08 11.31
CA ARG A 13 15.40 3.20 11.50
C ARG A 13 15.07 4.33 10.52
N PRO A 14 15.39 5.58 10.88
CA PRO A 14 15.34 6.69 9.95
C PRO A 14 16.13 6.43 8.67
N GLY A 15 15.57 6.80 7.52
CA GLY A 15 16.28 6.76 6.23
C GLY A 15 16.42 5.36 5.61
N LEU A 16 15.92 4.30 6.25
CA LEU A 16 15.91 2.95 5.67
C LEU A 16 14.56 2.63 5.01
N PRO A 17 14.58 1.96 3.84
CA PRO A 17 13.37 1.39 3.25
C PRO A 17 12.66 0.43 4.21
N LEU A 18 11.35 0.53 4.27
CA LEU A 18 10.53 -0.35 5.10
C LEU A 18 10.61 -1.79 4.59
N TYR A 19 10.98 -2.70 5.48
CA TYR A 19 10.93 -4.13 5.21
C TYR A 19 10.16 -4.87 6.31
N PRO A 20 9.14 -5.68 5.97
CA PRO A 20 8.66 -5.96 4.63
C PRO A 20 8.04 -4.73 3.95
N PRO A 21 8.05 -4.69 2.60
CA PRO A 21 7.48 -3.59 1.84
C PRO A 21 5.96 -3.54 2.01
N LEU A 22 5.39 -2.35 1.90
CA LEU A 22 3.95 -2.17 2.04
C LEU A 22 3.25 -2.62 0.75
N ALA A 23 2.19 -3.41 0.91
CA ALA A 23 1.32 -3.77 -0.21
C ALA A 23 -0.14 -3.71 0.23
N ALA A 24 -0.96 -3.10 -0.62
CA ALA A 24 -2.41 -3.06 -0.45
C ALA A 24 -3.10 -3.91 -1.53
N ARG A 25 -4.34 -4.28 -1.28
CA ARG A 25 -5.19 -5.04 -2.20
C ARG A 25 -6.60 -4.51 -2.17
N ILE A 26 -7.29 -4.62 -3.29
CA ILE A 26 -8.73 -4.39 -3.36
C ILE A 26 -9.45 -5.69 -3.64
N SER A 27 -10.49 -5.93 -2.85
CA SER A 27 -11.38 -7.07 -3.01
C SER A 27 -12.78 -6.63 -3.40
N SER A 28 -13.38 -7.33 -4.35
CA SER A 28 -14.75 -7.08 -4.81
C SER A 28 -15.47 -8.39 -5.13
N GLU A 29 -16.78 -8.39 -4.96
CA GLU A 29 -17.67 -9.47 -5.43
C GLU A 29 -17.95 -9.33 -6.92
N THR A 30 -17.99 -8.08 -7.41
CA THR A 30 -18.17 -7.76 -8.83
C THR A 30 -16.84 -7.77 -9.58
N ASP A 31 -16.94 -7.85 -10.90
CA ASP A 31 -15.83 -7.51 -11.78
C ASP A 31 -15.58 -5.99 -11.72
N ILE A 32 -14.31 -5.61 -11.56
CA ILE A 32 -13.85 -4.23 -11.52
C ILE A 32 -12.69 -3.98 -12.49
N TYR A 33 -12.31 -4.96 -13.33
CA TYR A 33 -11.11 -4.88 -14.19
C TYR A 33 -11.16 -3.69 -15.16
N GLY A 34 -12.36 -3.35 -15.67
CA GLY A 34 -12.57 -2.17 -16.52
C GLY A 34 -12.31 -0.83 -15.83
N GLU A 35 -12.38 -0.78 -14.50
CA GLU A 35 -12.20 0.44 -13.71
C GLU A 35 -10.76 0.59 -13.18
N LEU A 36 -9.96 -0.47 -13.21
CA LEU A 36 -8.61 -0.48 -12.63
C LEU A 36 -7.68 0.52 -13.29
N ALA A 37 -7.84 0.78 -14.59
CA ALA A 37 -7.04 1.76 -15.32
C ALA A 37 -7.21 3.19 -14.78
N GLN A 38 -8.34 3.48 -14.12
CA GLN A 38 -8.65 4.77 -13.50
C GLN A 38 -8.40 4.77 -12.00
N THR A 39 -7.87 3.68 -11.44
CA THR A 39 -7.73 3.45 -10.00
C THR A 39 -6.26 3.41 -9.61
N TRP A 40 -5.90 4.18 -8.60
CA TRP A 40 -4.55 4.17 -8.01
C TRP A 40 -4.63 4.31 -6.50
N ALA A 41 -3.55 3.96 -5.82
CA ALA A 41 -3.44 4.13 -4.38
C ALA A 41 -2.32 5.11 -4.04
N VAL A 42 -2.54 5.92 -3.01
CA VAL A 42 -1.56 6.87 -2.47
C VAL A 42 -1.27 6.52 -1.02
N ALA A 43 0.01 6.36 -0.70
CA ALA A 43 0.53 6.20 0.65
C ALA A 43 0.85 7.57 1.25
N THR A 44 0.30 7.86 2.42
CA THR A 44 0.54 9.10 3.17
C THR A 44 1.02 8.76 4.57
N LEU A 45 2.08 9.43 5.03
CA LEU A 45 2.55 9.28 6.40
C LEU A 45 1.67 10.08 7.38
N ILE A 46 1.19 9.41 8.41
CA ILE A 46 0.36 9.99 9.47
C ILE A 46 1.15 9.99 10.76
N ARG A 47 1.29 11.16 11.40
CA ARG A 47 1.87 11.25 12.76
C ARG A 47 0.90 10.66 13.78
N TYR A 48 1.40 10.15 14.91
CA TYR A 48 0.54 9.68 16.01
C TYR A 48 -0.49 10.73 16.50
N SER A 49 -0.22 12.02 16.32
CA SER A 49 -1.16 13.12 16.59
C SER A 49 -2.35 13.20 15.63
N GLY A 50 -2.34 12.45 14.52
CA GLY A 50 -3.33 12.50 13.45
C GLY A 50 -2.98 13.45 12.30
N GLU A 51 -1.84 14.11 12.35
CA GLU A 51 -1.38 15.03 11.30
C GLU A 51 -0.92 14.27 10.04
N ASN A 52 -1.39 14.72 8.86
CA ASN A 52 -0.93 14.23 7.55
C ASN A 52 0.42 14.89 7.18
N LEU A 53 1.46 14.08 7.01
CA LEU A 53 2.82 14.53 6.70
C LEU A 53 3.15 14.31 5.21
N HIS A 54 2.58 15.16 4.36
CA HIS A 54 2.60 15.02 2.89
C HIS A 54 4.00 14.89 2.26
N ASN A 55 5.05 15.46 2.89
CA ASN A 55 6.41 15.50 2.32
C ASN A 55 7.45 14.77 3.18
N GLN A 56 7.02 13.87 4.07
CA GLN A 56 7.93 13.14 4.97
C GLN A 56 7.95 11.62 4.75
N LEU A 57 7.29 11.16 3.67
CA LEU A 57 7.38 9.79 3.19
C LEU A 57 8.22 9.79 1.91
N GLY A 58 9.42 9.24 1.98
CA GLY A 58 10.28 9.03 0.81
C GLY A 58 9.89 7.78 0.02
N GLY A 59 10.46 7.64 -1.18
CA GLY A 59 10.21 6.50 -2.08
C GLY A 59 8.95 6.67 -2.95
N LYS A 60 8.51 5.58 -3.56
CA LYS A 60 7.30 5.53 -4.38
C LYS A 60 6.06 5.55 -3.48
N ALA A 61 5.44 6.72 -3.34
CA ALA A 61 4.24 6.92 -2.51
C ALA A 61 2.90 6.77 -3.27
N ALA A 62 2.93 6.49 -4.59
CA ALA A 62 1.73 6.24 -5.37
C ALA A 62 1.94 5.08 -6.34
N ASP A 63 0.91 4.27 -6.54
CA ASP A 63 0.94 3.15 -7.47
C ASP A 63 -0.41 2.93 -8.15
N SER A 64 -0.38 2.52 -9.41
CA SER A 64 -1.56 2.11 -10.16
C SER A 64 -2.02 0.71 -9.73
N ALA A 65 -3.28 0.38 -10.02
CA ALA A 65 -3.79 -0.95 -9.72
C ALA A 65 -3.15 -2.02 -10.63
N HIS A 66 -2.60 -3.07 -10.03
CA HIS A 66 -2.08 -4.25 -10.73
C HIS A 66 -3.12 -5.38 -10.66
N PRO A 67 -3.71 -5.80 -11.79
CA PRO A 67 -4.73 -6.85 -11.80
C PRO A 67 -4.19 -8.17 -11.23
N LEU A 68 -4.96 -8.79 -10.34
CA LEU A 68 -4.71 -10.16 -9.89
C LEU A 68 -5.56 -11.10 -10.73
N LEU A 69 -4.93 -12.12 -11.30
CA LEU A 69 -5.63 -13.19 -12.01
C LEU A 69 -6.40 -14.06 -11.00
N ASP A 70 -7.63 -14.42 -11.36
CA ASP A 70 -8.53 -15.22 -10.53
C ASP A 70 -8.00 -16.66 -10.45
N THR A 71 -7.29 -17.02 -9.37
CA THR A 71 -6.67 -18.35 -9.20
C THR A 71 -7.52 -19.32 -8.38
N SER A 72 -8.71 -18.91 -7.91
CA SER A 72 -9.54 -19.75 -7.03
C SER A 72 -11.03 -19.61 -7.30
N SER A 73 -11.59 -20.65 -7.93
CA SER A 73 -13.02 -20.86 -8.13
C SER A 73 -13.74 -21.22 -6.83
N SER A 74 -14.24 -20.22 -6.10
CA SER A 74 -15.42 -20.34 -5.21
C SER A 74 -15.93 -18.95 -4.80
N GLY A 75 -17.24 -18.81 -4.62
CA GLY A 75 -17.98 -17.54 -4.55
C GLY A 75 -17.91 -16.78 -3.22
N ALA A 76 -16.78 -16.13 -2.94
CA ALA A 76 -16.66 -15.10 -1.91
C ALA A 76 -15.81 -13.94 -2.44
N ARG A 77 -15.96 -12.74 -1.84
CA ARG A 77 -15.22 -11.51 -2.15
C ARG A 77 -13.75 -11.80 -2.51
N ARG A 78 -13.38 -11.63 -3.78
CA ARG A 78 -12.06 -12.01 -4.31
C ARG A 78 -11.14 -10.80 -4.36
N ASP A 79 -9.85 -11.03 -4.14
CA ASP A 79 -8.84 -10.02 -4.44
C ASP A 79 -8.78 -9.83 -5.96
N ARG A 80 -8.93 -8.58 -6.40
CA ARG A 80 -9.02 -8.22 -7.83
C ARG A 80 -7.78 -7.50 -8.33
N ALA A 81 -7.15 -6.71 -7.47
CA ALA A 81 -5.92 -6.02 -7.79
C ALA A 81 -5.11 -5.72 -6.53
N TYR A 82 -3.85 -5.37 -6.73
CA TYR A 82 -2.95 -4.92 -5.68
C TYR A 82 -2.26 -3.59 -6.02
N PHE A 83 -1.67 -2.98 -4.99
CA PHE A 83 -0.83 -1.80 -5.07
C PHE A 83 0.43 -2.05 -4.26
N TYR A 84 1.58 -1.62 -4.76
CA TYR A 84 2.87 -2.00 -4.21
C TYR A 84 3.82 -0.81 -4.04
N PHE A 85 4.34 -0.69 -2.82
CA PHE A 85 5.21 0.41 -2.38
C PHE A 85 6.53 -0.19 -1.84
N PRO A 86 7.50 -0.50 -2.74
CA PRO A 86 8.70 -1.29 -2.42
C PRO A 86 9.75 -0.55 -1.58
N ASP A 87 9.75 0.78 -1.63
CA ASP A 87 10.88 1.60 -1.22
C ASP A 87 10.46 2.78 -0.34
N LEU A 88 9.34 2.65 0.38
CA LEU A 88 8.90 3.68 1.32
C LEU A 88 9.94 3.89 2.42
N VAL A 89 10.30 5.15 2.67
CA VAL A 89 11.29 5.55 3.69
C VAL A 89 10.68 6.60 4.62
N ILE A 90 11.00 6.52 5.91
CA ILE A 90 10.66 7.55 6.90
C ILE A 90 11.97 8.11 7.45
N ASP A 91 12.25 9.39 7.23
CA ASP A 91 13.57 9.99 7.56
C ASP A 91 13.67 10.56 8.96
N ARG A 92 12.56 10.64 9.70
CA ARG A 92 12.50 11.30 11.01
C ARG A 92 12.09 10.30 12.09
N PRO A 93 12.79 10.30 13.24
CA PRO A 93 12.35 9.54 14.39
C PRO A 93 10.94 9.93 14.85
N GLY A 94 10.18 8.95 15.34
CA GLY A 94 8.84 9.19 15.85
C GLY A 94 7.90 7.99 15.73
N ARG A 95 6.62 8.24 16.01
CA ARG A 95 5.54 7.24 15.95
C ARG A 95 4.58 7.62 14.84
N TYR A 96 4.40 6.71 13.89
CA TYR A 96 3.68 6.96 12.65
C TYR A 96 2.71 5.83 12.29
N LYS A 97 1.82 6.11 11.35
CA LYS A 97 1.10 5.11 10.54
C LYS A 97 1.23 5.49 9.08
N ILE A 98 1.04 4.55 8.17
CA ILE A 98 0.91 4.85 6.75
C ILE A 98 -0.56 4.64 6.37
N ARG A 99 -1.19 5.69 5.86
CA ARG A 99 -2.53 5.64 5.29
C ARG A 99 -2.43 5.32 3.82
N ILE A 100 -3.10 4.27 3.37
CA ILE A 100 -3.33 4.01 1.97
C ILE A 100 -4.71 4.53 1.60
N SER A 101 -4.76 5.50 0.69
CA SER A 101 -6.00 6.06 0.15
C SER A 101 -6.22 5.54 -1.26
N LEU A 102 -7.36 4.92 -1.50
CA LEU A 102 -7.78 4.49 -2.83
C LEU A 102 -8.39 5.68 -3.57
N MET A 103 -7.79 6.00 -4.71
CA MET A 103 -8.18 7.09 -5.58
C MET A 103 -8.77 6.53 -6.87
N LYS A 104 -9.78 7.23 -7.40
CA LYS A 104 -10.33 6.95 -8.72
C LYS A 104 -10.58 8.23 -9.48
N MET A 105 -10.28 8.25 -10.77
CA MET A 105 -10.71 9.33 -11.65
C MET A 105 -12.20 9.17 -11.98
N ASP A 106 -12.95 10.25 -11.76
CA ASP A 106 -14.36 10.35 -12.06
C ASP A 106 -14.57 11.29 -13.25
N TYR A 107 -15.00 10.73 -14.38
CA TYR A 107 -15.28 11.48 -15.62
C TYR A 107 -16.76 11.80 -15.81
N SER A 108 -17.64 11.49 -14.84
CA SER A 108 -19.08 11.75 -14.98
C SER A 108 -19.49 13.20 -14.69
N CYS A 109 -18.54 14.08 -14.41
CA CYS A 109 -18.81 15.49 -14.11
C CYS A 109 -18.70 16.34 -15.38
N ASP A 110 -19.84 16.74 -15.93
CA ASP A 110 -19.93 17.54 -17.17
C ASP A 110 -19.22 18.91 -17.05
N GLU A 111 -19.09 19.46 -15.84
CA GLU A 111 -18.38 20.72 -15.57
C GLU A 111 -16.85 20.57 -15.66
N HIS A 112 -16.32 19.35 -15.48
CA HIS A 112 -14.89 19.07 -15.46
C HIS A 112 -14.54 18.02 -16.52
N GLN A 113 -14.42 18.46 -17.79
CA GLN A 113 -14.09 17.58 -18.91
C GLN A 113 -12.79 16.77 -18.74
N ALA A 114 -11.89 17.21 -17.85
CA ALA A 114 -10.65 16.51 -17.51
C ALA A 114 -10.81 15.38 -16.47
N GLY A 115 -12.00 15.25 -15.86
CA GLY A 115 -12.27 14.36 -14.73
C GLY A 115 -11.81 14.92 -13.38
N VAL A 116 -12.37 14.38 -12.30
CA VAL A 116 -12.05 14.74 -10.91
C VAL A 116 -11.52 13.53 -10.17
N ALA A 117 -10.38 13.69 -9.47
CA ALA A 117 -9.86 12.64 -8.60
C ALA A 117 -10.68 12.57 -7.32
N ARG A 118 -11.21 11.37 -6.99
CA ARG A 118 -12.00 11.13 -5.78
C ARG A 118 -11.32 10.10 -4.90
N VAL A 119 -11.34 10.35 -3.60
CA VAL A 119 -10.97 9.36 -2.58
C VAL A 119 -12.18 8.46 -2.37
N LEU A 120 -12.05 7.15 -2.64
CA LEU A 120 -13.13 6.18 -2.45
C LEU A 120 -13.15 5.63 -1.03
N GLU A 121 -11.98 5.21 -0.53
CA GLU A 121 -11.79 4.61 0.78
C GLU A 121 -10.33 4.78 1.22
N TYR A 122 -10.06 4.61 2.52
CA TYR A 122 -8.70 4.56 3.02
C TYR A 122 -8.57 3.48 4.11
N ILE A 123 -7.34 3.01 4.31
CA ILE A 123 -6.97 2.13 5.40
C ILE A 123 -5.65 2.58 6.02
N ASP A 124 -5.54 2.50 7.33
CA ASP A 124 -4.31 2.81 8.06
C ASP A 124 -3.56 1.53 8.39
N SER A 125 -2.24 1.56 8.28
CA SER A 125 -1.36 0.49 8.75
C SER A 125 -1.35 0.39 10.27
N ARG A 126 -0.69 -0.67 10.76
CA ARG A 126 -0.19 -0.69 12.13
C ARG A 126 0.72 0.51 12.42
N THR A 127 0.90 0.81 13.69
CA THR A 127 1.86 1.83 14.14
C THR A 127 3.29 1.39 13.85
N ILE A 128 4.09 2.31 13.32
CA ILE A 128 5.53 2.16 13.06
C ILE A 128 6.28 3.08 14.03
N ILE A 129 7.24 2.52 14.74
CA ILE A 129 8.17 3.26 15.60
C ILE A 129 9.50 3.43 14.84
N VAL A 130 9.92 4.67 14.64
CA VAL A 130 11.15 5.01 13.90
C VAL A 130 12.18 5.56 14.89
N GLU A 131 13.28 4.85 15.09
CA GLU A 131 14.33 5.18 16.07
C GLU A 131 15.70 4.69 15.58
N ASP A 132 16.77 5.47 15.80
CA ASP A 132 18.13 5.21 15.28
C ASP A 132 18.75 3.87 15.73
N GLY A 133 18.33 3.35 16.89
CA GLY A 133 18.83 2.12 17.48
C GLY A 133 17.94 0.88 17.27
N SER A 134 16.85 0.99 16.50
CA SER A 134 15.89 -0.10 16.41
C SER A 134 16.47 -1.33 15.69
N ASN A 135 16.04 -2.53 16.12
CA ASN A 135 16.18 -3.72 15.30
C ASN A 135 15.08 -3.68 14.22
N THR A 136 15.50 -3.56 12.97
CA THR A 136 14.59 -3.48 11.81
C THR A 136 14.18 -4.86 11.31
N TYR A 137 14.70 -5.93 11.90
CA TYR A 137 14.33 -7.27 11.52
C TYR A 137 12.90 -7.58 11.94
N TYR A 138 12.02 -7.64 10.95
CA TYR A 138 10.67 -8.16 11.10
C TYR A 138 10.46 -9.33 10.15
N ARG A 139 10.02 -10.46 10.69
CA ARG A 139 9.68 -11.64 9.90
C ARG A 139 8.22 -11.55 9.45
N PRO A 140 7.94 -11.48 8.13
CA PRO A 140 6.57 -11.41 7.66
C PRO A 140 5.82 -12.72 7.98
N SER A 141 4.54 -12.58 8.31
CA SER A 141 3.62 -13.68 8.59
C SER A 141 3.48 -14.63 7.40
N GLY A 142 2.84 -15.80 7.62
CA GLY A 142 2.58 -16.75 6.53
C GLY A 142 1.77 -16.16 5.38
N ARG A 143 0.79 -15.30 5.70
CA ARG A 143 -0.06 -14.61 4.71
C ARG A 143 0.72 -13.56 3.92
N GLU A 144 1.49 -12.72 4.62
CA GLU A 144 2.33 -11.70 3.99
C GLU A 144 3.39 -12.34 3.08
N ARG A 145 4.05 -13.43 3.53
CA ARG A 145 4.99 -14.20 2.68
C ARG A 145 4.32 -14.85 1.47
N ALA A 146 3.06 -15.29 1.59
CA ALA A 146 2.31 -15.79 0.44
C ALA A 146 2.07 -14.67 -0.58
N PHE A 147 1.69 -13.48 -0.11
CA PHE A 147 1.48 -12.32 -0.97
C PHE A 147 2.78 -11.80 -1.62
N LEU A 148 3.88 -11.75 -0.88
CA LEU A 148 5.21 -11.42 -1.42
C LEU A 148 5.65 -12.38 -2.54
N ARG A 149 5.22 -13.66 -2.49
CA ARG A 149 5.46 -14.61 -3.59
C ARG A 149 4.62 -14.28 -4.83
N ILE A 150 3.38 -13.81 -4.66
CA ILE A 150 2.53 -13.34 -5.76
C ILE A 150 3.20 -12.14 -6.44
N LEU A 151 3.62 -11.15 -5.66
CA LEU A 151 4.34 -9.98 -6.16
C LEU A 151 5.60 -10.39 -6.95
N LYS A 152 6.40 -11.31 -6.39
CA LYS A 152 7.59 -11.83 -7.07
C LYS A 152 7.26 -12.56 -8.37
N SER A 153 6.19 -13.38 -8.40
CA SER A 153 5.76 -14.07 -9.63
C SER A 153 5.25 -13.11 -10.69
N ASP A 154 4.70 -11.96 -10.28
CA ASP A 154 4.25 -10.88 -11.16
C ASP A 154 5.40 -9.95 -11.61
N GLY A 155 6.65 -10.31 -11.30
CA GLY A 155 7.84 -9.57 -11.71
C GLY A 155 8.17 -8.35 -10.84
N GLN A 156 7.46 -8.13 -9.73
CA GLN A 156 7.73 -7.00 -8.84
C GLN A 156 9.06 -7.18 -8.09
N PRO A 157 9.85 -6.11 -7.91
CA PRO A 157 11.09 -6.17 -7.14
C PRO A 157 10.76 -6.31 -5.65
N ILE A 158 11.23 -7.39 -5.03
CA ILE A 158 11.13 -7.56 -3.56
C ILE A 158 12.44 -7.08 -2.94
N PRO A 159 12.43 -6.01 -2.12
CA PRO A 159 13.63 -5.54 -1.45
C PRO A 159 14.19 -6.63 -0.52
N PRO A 160 15.51 -6.71 -0.36
CA PRO A 160 16.12 -7.64 0.60
C PRO A 160 15.74 -7.24 2.03
N ALA A 161 15.67 -8.23 2.92
CA ALA A 161 15.57 -7.95 4.35
C ALA A 161 16.83 -7.17 4.81
N PRO A 162 16.69 -6.18 5.70
CA PRO A 162 17.84 -5.52 6.31
C PRO A 162 18.70 -6.55 7.06
N ALA A 163 20.02 -6.41 6.92
CA ALA A 163 21.03 -7.26 7.56
C ALA A 163 21.24 -6.91 9.04
#